data_AF-G9EL05-F1
#
_entry.id   AF-G9EL05-F1
#
_cell.length_a   1.000
_cell.length_b   1.000
_cell.length_c   1.000
_cell.angle_alpha   90.00
_cell.angle_beta   90.00
_cell.angle_gamma   90.00
#
_symmetry.space_group_name_H-M   'P 1'
#
loop_
_entity.id
_entity.type
_entity.pdbx_description
1 polymer ?
#
loop_
_entity_poly.entity_id
_entity_poly.type
_entity_poly.pdbx_seq_one_letter_code
_entity_poly.pdbx_strand_id
1 'polypeptide(L)'
;MKFYKTYFLVVFFSIATSLHAEKYQYNGNCKFIGNVENFKHCLDEELVLYDRELNDLYKSYFNNKPSKYLRKAETSWIKFKEDDCDYIAAEVNGGSYYDVIYKACLINKTKVRINDLKRSFFFFGWFKNIKK
;
A
#
# COMPACT_ATOMS: atom_id res chain seq x y z
N MET A 1 47.50 11.41 24.66
CA MET A 1 46.35 10.49 24.84
C MET A 1 45.08 11.24 25.33
N LYS A 2 44.70 12.37 24.73
CA LYS A 2 43.42 13.05 25.02
C LYS A 2 42.60 13.41 23.76
N PHE A 3 43.21 13.38 22.58
CA PHE A 3 42.55 13.73 21.32
C PHE A 3 41.64 12.61 20.76
N TYR A 4 41.95 11.34 21.01
CA TYR A 4 41.09 10.22 20.58
C TYR A 4 39.79 10.12 21.38
N LYS A 5 39.79 10.59 22.64
CA LYS A 5 38.61 10.58 23.51
C LYS A 5 37.59 11.65 23.10
N THR A 6 38.06 12.79 22.60
CA THR A 6 37.22 13.83 22.00
C THR A 6 36.73 13.43 20.60
N TYR A 7 37.57 12.78 19.79
CA TYR A 7 37.14 12.26 18.48
C TYR A 7 36.07 11.16 18.59
N PHE A 8 36.14 10.31 19.63
CA PHE A 8 35.16 9.25 19.83
C PHE A 8 33.75 9.77 20.19
N LEU A 9 33.65 10.96 20.81
CA LEU A 9 32.36 11.59 21.14
C LEU A 9 31.76 12.35 19.95
N VAL A 10 32.57 12.89 19.04
CA VAL A 10 32.08 13.65 17.87
C VAL A 10 31.61 12.71 16.74
N VAL A 11 32.19 11.51 16.62
CA VAL A 11 31.78 10.53 15.60
C VAL A 11 30.43 9.88 15.91
N PHE A 12 30.03 9.82 17.19
CA PHE A 12 28.74 9.23 17.59
C PHE A 12 27.53 10.13 17.31
N PHE A 13 27.73 11.43 17.09
CA PHE A 13 26.62 12.39 16.85
C PHE A 13 26.27 12.59 15.37
N SER A 14 27.03 12.00 14.44
CA SER A 14 26.78 12.16 12.99
C SER A 14 25.89 11.08 12.38
N ILE A 15 25.46 10.07 13.13
CA ILE A 15 24.39 9.15 12.70
C ILE A 15 23.07 9.67 13.29
N ALA A 16 22.73 10.92 12.98
CA ALA A 16 21.33 11.30 12.93
C ALA A 16 20.77 10.65 11.66
N THR A 17 20.40 9.38 11.74
CA THR A 17 19.55 8.79 10.71
C THR A 17 18.30 9.65 10.65
N SER A 18 18.12 10.35 9.52
CA SER A 18 16.82 10.87 9.17
C SER A 18 15.88 9.67 9.06
N LEU A 19 15.14 9.41 10.14
CA LEU A 19 13.86 8.71 10.08
C LEU A 19 13.00 9.54 9.14
N HIS A 20 13.09 9.25 7.84
CA HIS A 20 12.10 9.71 6.90
C HIS A 20 10.83 9.00 7.33
N ALA A 21 9.96 9.71 8.06
CA ALA A 21 8.56 9.35 8.08
C ALA A 21 8.14 9.36 6.61
N GLU A 22 7.98 8.19 6.00
CA GLU A 22 7.42 8.09 4.65
C GLU A 22 6.02 8.69 4.75
N LYS A 23 5.89 9.93 4.26
CA LYS A 23 4.61 10.60 4.20
C LYS A 23 3.74 9.78 3.25
N TYR A 24 2.55 9.39 3.69
CA TYR A 24 1.63 8.61 2.86
C TYR A 24 1.18 9.47 1.68
N GLN A 25 1.90 9.35 0.55
CA GLN A 25 1.65 10.16 -0.64
C GLN A 25 0.75 9.39 -1.60
N TYR A 26 -0.34 10.02 -2.02
CA TYR A 26 -1.13 9.52 -3.13
C TYR A 26 -0.29 9.51 -4.41
N ASN A 27 -0.12 8.34 -5.02
CA ASN A 27 0.59 8.17 -6.29
C ASN A 27 -0.33 7.50 -7.31
N GLY A 28 -1.46 8.16 -7.60
CA GLY A 28 -2.41 7.77 -8.63
C GLY A 28 -2.57 8.84 -9.70
N ASN A 29 -3.54 8.64 -10.58
CA ASN A 29 -3.75 9.45 -11.77
C ASN A 29 -4.59 10.71 -11.49
N CYS A 30 -5.41 10.68 -10.43
CA CYS A 30 -6.18 11.84 -10.01
C CYS A 30 -5.33 13.01 -9.53
N LYS A 31 -5.70 14.23 -9.95
CA LYS A 31 -5.07 15.48 -9.51
C LYS A 31 -6.09 16.34 -8.77
N PHE A 32 -5.68 16.91 -7.64
CA PHE A 32 -6.50 17.91 -6.95
C PHE A 32 -6.47 19.23 -7.75
N ILE A 33 -7.56 19.53 -8.46
CA ILE A 33 -7.71 20.78 -9.24
C ILE A 33 -8.92 21.55 -8.70
N GLY A 34 -8.69 22.39 -7.69
CA GLY A 34 -9.61 23.40 -7.17
C GLY A 34 -10.89 22.91 -6.46
N ASN A 35 -11.42 21.75 -6.84
CA ASN A 35 -12.69 21.22 -6.37
C ASN A 35 -12.50 19.83 -5.75
N VAL A 36 -12.80 19.72 -4.45
CA VAL A 36 -12.74 18.47 -3.67
C VAL A 36 -13.71 17.42 -4.22
N GLU A 37 -14.88 17.83 -4.70
CA GLU A 37 -15.90 16.92 -5.26
C GLU A 37 -15.39 16.28 -6.56
N ASN A 38 -14.79 17.08 -7.46
CA ASN A 38 -14.20 16.56 -8.69
C ASN A 38 -13.04 15.60 -8.40
N PHE A 39 -12.22 15.93 -7.40
CA PHE A 39 -11.12 15.06 -6.99
C PHE A 39 -11.63 13.74 -6.41
N LYS A 40 -12.64 13.81 -5.54
CA LYS A 40 -13.34 12.63 -5.00
C LYS A 40 -13.95 11.77 -6.09
N HIS A 41 -14.64 12.35 -7.06
CA HIS A 41 -15.21 11.63 -8.21
C HIS A 41 -14.13 10.89 -9.00
N CYS A 42 -13.01 11.55 -9.30
CA CYS A 42 -11.89 10.88 -9.96
C CYS A 42 -11.37 9.69 -9.14
N LEU A 43 -11.24 9.85 -7.82
CA LEU A 43 -10.78 8.77 -6.93
C LEU A 43 -11.76 7.60 -6.93
N ASP A 44 -13.08 7.85 -7.01
CA ASP A 44 -14.08 6.78 -7.15
C ASP A 44 -13.87 5.97 -8.44
N GLU A 45 -13.68 6.64 -9.57
CA GLU A 45 -13.42 5.97 -10.85
C GLU A 45 -12.10 5.19 -10.83
N GLU A 46 -11.05 5.76 -10.26
CA GLU A 46 -9.73 5.13 -10.16
C GLU A 46 -9.75 3.92 -9.21
N LEU A 47 -10.49 3.99 -8.10
CA LEU A 47 -10.68 2.87 -7.20
C LEU A 47 -11.41 1.70 -7.89
N VAL A 48 -12.50 1.98 -8.62
CA VAL A 48 -13.23 0.97 -9.39
C VAL A 48 -12.33 0.29 -10.43
N LEU A 49 -11.45 1.06 -11.08
CA LEU A 49 -10.49 0.53 -12.05
C LEU A 49 -9.53 -0.48 -11.40
N TYR A 50 -8.89 -0.10 -10.30
CA TYR A 50 -7.91 -0.98 -9.65
C TYR A 50 -8.55 -2.17 -8.94
N ASP A 51 -9.75 -2.01 -8.38
CA ASP A 51 -10.49 -3.14 -7.80
C ASP A 51 -10.89 -4.15 -8.90
N ARG A 52 -11.20 -3.68 -10.11
CA ARG A 52 -11.41 -4.58 -11.26
C ARG A 52 -10.13 -5.33 -11.62
N GLU A 53 -9.00 -4.62 -11.75
CA GLU A 53 -7.71 -5.27 -12.04
C GLU A 53 -7.36 -6.34 -11.00
N LEU A 54 -7.52 -6.02 -9.71
CA LEU A 54 -7.26 -6.97 -8.63
C LEU A 54 -8.17 -8.21 -8.72
N ASN A 55 -9.46 -8.02 -8.99
CA ASN A 55 -10.42 -9.11 -9.11
C ASN A 55 -10.13 -10.01 -10.31
N ASP A 56 -9.74 -9.42 -11.45
CA ASP A 56 -9.39 -10.19 -12.64
C ASP A 56 -8.10 -10.99 -12.42
N LEU A 57 -7.12 -10.39 -11.74
CA LEU A 57 -5.89 -11.08 -11.34
C LEU A 57 -6.19 -12.27 -10.43
N TYR A 58 -7.01 -12.06 -9.40
CA TYR A 58 -7.45 -13.09 -8.46
C TYR A 58 -8.11 -14.28 -9.16
N LYS A 59 -9.01 -14.01 -10.13
CA LYS A 59 -9.68 -15.05 -10.92
C LYS A 59 -8.71 -15.81 -11.83
N SER A 60 -7.78 -15.08 -12.45
CA SER A 60 -6.83 -15.64 -13.43
C SER A 60 -5.88 -16.68 -12.83
N TYR A 61 -5.44 -16.50 -11.58
CA TYR A 61 -4.40 -17.35 -10.99
C TYR A 61 -4.82 -18.77 -10.64
N PHE A 62 -6.10 -19.11 -10.74
CA PHE A 62 -6.56 -20.44 -10.37
C PHE A 62 -7.63 -21.01 -11.30
N ASN A 63 -7.65 -20.65 -12.58
CA ASN A 63 -8.68 -21.10 -13.53
C ASN A 63 -10.10 -20.93 -12.96
N ASN A 64 -10.37 -19.79 -12.30
CA ASN A 64 -11.62 -19.51 -11.59
C ASN A 64 -11.90 -20.36 -10.32
N LYS A 65 -10.92 -21.09 -9.77
CA LYS A 65 -11.02 -21.85 -8.49
C LYS A 65 -9.89 -21.50 -7.51
N PRO A 66 -9.90 -20.29 -6.92
CA PRO A 66 -8.88 -19.84 -5.99
C PRO A 66 -8.69 -20.83 -4.82
N SER A 67 -7.42 -21.13 -4.51
CA SER A 67 -7.05 -21.93 -3.33
C SER A 67 -7.72 -21.37 -2.08
N LYS A 68 -8.18 -22.24 -1.17
CA LYS A 68 -8.75 -21.83 0.12
C LYS A 68 -7.82 -20.90 0.91
N TYR A 69 -6.51 -21.07 0.75
CA TYR A 69 -5.50 -20.23 1.40
C TYR A 69 -5.44 -18.83 0.79
N LEU A 70 -5.50 -18.73 -0.55
CA LEU A 70 -5.55 -17.44 -1.22
C LEU A 70 -6.85 -16.70 -0.86
N ARG A 71 -7.99 -17.38 -0.90
CA ARG A 71 -9.27 -16.77 -0.50
C ARG A 71 -9.21 -16.23 0.92
N LYS A 72 -8.67 -17.00 1.87
CA LYS A 72 -8.47 -16.54 3.25
C LYS A 72 -7.56 -15.31 3.30
N ALA A 73 -6.44 -15.33 2.57
CA ALA A 73 -5.50 -14.22 2.54
C ALA A 73 -6.11 -12.94 1.95
N GLU A 74 -6.86 -13.03 0.85
CA GLU A 74 -7.57 -11.88 0.27
C GLU A 74 -8.63 -11.32 1.23
N THR A 75 -9.46 -12.17 1.84
CA THR A 75 -10.48 -11.69 2.80
C THR A 75 -9.83 -10.99 4.00
N SER A 76 -8.75 -11.53 4.55
CA SER A 76 -8.00 -10.88 5.62
C SER A 76 -7.36 -9.57 5.16
N TRP A 77 -6.83 -9.53 3.94
CA TRP A 77 -6.25 -8.32 3.37
C TRP A 77 -7.29 -7.23 3.15
N ILE A 78 -8.50 -7.54 2.69
CA ILE A 78 -9.60 -6.56 2.53
C ILE A 78 -9.90 -5.90 3.88
N LYS A 79 -10.08 -6.71 4.93
CA LYS A 79 -10.34 -6.17 6.28
C LYS A 79 -9.20 -5.28 6.76
N PHE A 80 -7.95 -5.72 6.61
CA PHE A 80 -6.79 -4.90 6.94
C PHE A 80 -6.74 -3.60 6.14
N LYS A 81 -7.05 -3.65 4.84
CA LYS A 81 -7.07 -2.48 3.96
C LYS A 81 -8.07 -1.44 4.48
N GLU A 82 -9.29 -1.87 4.77
CA GLU A 82 -10.37 -0.99 5.24
C GLU A 82 -10.04 -0.42 6.62
N ASP A 83 -9.70 -1.27 7.59
CA ASP A 83 -9.38 -0.84 8.97
C ASP A 83 -8.19 0.15 8.99
N ASP A 84 -7.15 -0.09 8.20
CA ASP A 84 -5.97 0.80 8.14
C ASP A 84 -6.27 2.11 7.39
N CYS A 85 -7.11 2.08 6.34
CA CYS A 85 -7.51 3.31 5.66
C CYS A 85 -8.45 4.17 6.50
N ASP A 86 -9.31 3.57 7.32
CA ASP A 86 -10.10 4.31 8.31
C ASP A 86 -9.20 4.97 9.36
N TYR A 87 -8.19 4.25 9.88
CA TYR A 87 -7.19 4.82 10.78
C TYR A 87 -6.47 6.03 10.15
N ILE A 88 -5.98 5.89 8.91
CA ILE A 88 -5.28 6.98 8.20
C ILE A 88 -6.21 8.18 7.96
N ALA A 89 -7.48 7.94 7.63
CA ALA A 89 -8.45 9.00 7.36
C ALA A 89 -8.97 9.68 8.64
N ALA A 90 -8.98 8.98 9.78
CA ALA A 90 -9.42 9.54 11.07
C ALA A 90 -8.54 10.72 11.53
N GLU A 91 -7.27 10.74 11.13
CA GLU A 91 -6.30 11.81 11.48
C GLU A 91 -6.70 13.20 10.95
N VAL A 92 -7.63 13.32 9.98
CA VAL A 92 -8.01 14.61 9.38
C VAL A 92 -9.30 15.24 9.91
N ASN A 93 -9.75 14.88 11.12
CA ASN A 93 -10.90 15.50 11.81
C ASN A 93 -12.24 15.48 11.01
N GLY A 94 -12.37 14.59 10.01
CA GLY A 94 -13.63 14.30 9.32
C GLY A 94 -13.94 15.16 8.08
N GLY A 95 -15.20 15.12 7.64
CA GLY A 95 -15.70 15.87 6.48
C GLY A 95 -15.26 15.31 5.13
N SER A 96 -15.27 16.15 4.09
CA SER A 96 -14.93 15.76 2.71
C SER A 96 -13.47 15.33 2.54
N TYR A 97 -12.56 15.76 3.42
CA TYR A 97 -11.16 15.34 3.42
C TYR A 97 -10.98 13.90 3.91
N TYR A 98 -11.83 13.42 4.82
CA TYR A 98 -11.82 12.01 5.25
C TYR A 98 -11.98 11.09 4.05
N ASP A 99 -13.03 11.32 3.25
CA ASP A 99 -13.37 10.46 2.11
C ASP A 99 -12.27 10.47 1.04
N VAL A 100 -11.69 11.63 0.79
CA VAL A 100 -10.55 11.77 -0.13
C VAL A 100 -9.35 10.94 0.34
N ILE A 101 -8.99 11.01 1.62
CA ILE A 101 -7.85 10.29 2.17
C ILE A 101 -8.11 8.79 2.24
N TYR A 102 -9.32 8.41 2.66
CA TYR A 102 -9.76 7.02 2.68
C TYR A 102 -9.64 6.39 1.29
N LYS A 103 -10.20 7.03 0.25
CA LYS A 103 -10.12 6.53 -1.13
C LYS A 103 -8.71 6.48 -1.68
N ALA A 104 -7.91 7.53 -1.44
CA ALA A 104 -6.51 7.56 -1.82
C ALA A 104 -5.73 6.38 -1.19
N CYS A 105 -6.02 6.07 0.07
CA CYS A 105 -5.46 4.93 0.77
C CYS A 105 -5.90 3.59 0.16
N LEU A 106 -7.19 3.41 -0.13
CA LEU A 106 -7.71 2.20 -0.76
C LEU A 106 -7.01 1.94 -2.10
N ILE A 107 -6.89 2.96 -2.95
CA ILE A 107 -6.22 2.87 -4.26
C ILE A 107 -4.76 2.43 -4.09
N ASN A 108 -4.00 3.12 -3.23
CA ASN A 108 -2.59 2.80 -2.99
C ASN A 108 -2.41 1.35 -2.52
N LYS A 109 -3.23 0.89 -1.58
CA LYS A 109 -3.17 -0.48 -1.07
C LYS A 109 -3.58 -1.51 -2.12
N THR A 110 -4.61 -1.24 -2.91
CA THR A 110 -5.02 -2.13 -4.02
C THR A 110 -3.89 -2.29 -5.05
N LYS A 111 -3.21 -1.20 -5.43
CA LYS A 111 -2.03 -1.26 -6.32
C LYS A 111 -0.89 -2.09 -5.75
N VAL A 112 -0.59 -1.93 -4.46
CA VAL A 112 0.42 -2.76 -3.77
C VAL A 112 0.02 -4.23 -3.80
N ARG A 113 -1.25 -4.55 -3.51
CA ARG A 113 -1.75 -5.92 -3.49
C ARG A 113 -1.69 -6.60 -4.85
N ILE A 114 -2.01 -5.89 -5.92
CA ILE A 114 -1.85 -6.36 -7.30
C ILE A 114 -0.39 -6.81 -7.53
N ASN A 115 0.58 -6.00 -7.09
CA ASN A 115 1.99 -6.35 -7.22
C ASN A 115 2.42 -7.51 -6.31
N ASP A 116 1.88 -7.60 -5.09
CA ASP A 116 2.11 -8.75 -4.20
C ASP A 116 1.62 -10.05 -4.81
N LEU A 117 0.44 -10.04 -5.44
CA LEU A 117 -0.12 -11.20 -6.12
C LEU A 117 0.72 -11.60 -7.33
N LYS A 118 1.16 -10.62 -8.14
CA LYS A 118 2.10 -10.85 -9.27
C LYS A 118 3.42 -11.47 -8.79
N ARG A 119 3.99 -11.01 -7.68
CA ARG A 119 5.21 -11.58 -7.08
C ARG A 119 4.98 -12.97 -6.49
N SER A 120 3.87 -13.19 -5.80
CA SER A 120 3.54 -14.49 -5.20
C SER A 120 3.47 -15.59 -6.25
N PHE A 121 2.95 -15.27 -7.44
CA PHE A 121 2.97 -16.18 -8.58
C PHE A 121 4.41 -16.54 -9.02
N PHE A 122 5.31 -15.56 -9.11
CA PHE A 122 6.72 -15.82 -9.42
C PHE A 122 7.38 -16.76 -8.40
N PHE A 123 7.08 -16.59 -7.11
CA PHE A 123 7.56 -17.51 -6.06
C PHE A 123 7.04 -18.94 -6.27
N PHE A 124 5.79 -19.16 -6.68
CA PHE A 124 5.29 -20.50 -7.02
C PHE A 124 6.09 -21.16 -8.15
N GLY A 125 6.59 -20.39 -9.11
CA GLY A 125 7.50 -20.87 -10.15
C GLY A 125 8.85 -21.33 -9.59
N TRP A 126 9.44 -20.57 -8.68
CA TRP A 126 10.68 -20.94 -7.99
C TRP A 126 10.52 -22.21 -7.13
N PHE A 127 9.43 -22.32 -6.36
CA PHE A 127 9.16 -23.52 -5.53
C PHE A 127 8.95 -24.79 -6.36
N LYS A 128 8.44 -24.69 -7.60
CA LYS A 128 8.34 -25.86 -8.49
C LYS A 128 9.71 -26.48 -8.80
N ASN A 129 10.77 -25.67 -8.81
CA ASN A 129 12.14 -26.15 -9.06
C ASN A 129 12.79 -26.77 -7.81
N ILE A 130 12.24 -26.56 -6.62
CA ILE A 130 12.74 -27.14 -5.35
C ILE A 130 12.16 -28.53 -5.09
N LYS A 131 11.01 -28.86 -5.71
CA LYS A 131 10.37 -30.17 -5.61
C LYS A 131 10.85 -31.18 -6.67
N LYS A 132 11.87 -30.83 -7.44
CA LYS A 132 12.58 -31.73 -8.37
C LYS A 132 13.89 -32.14 -7.72
#